data_AF-A0A6I1HK71-F1
#
_entry.id   AF-A0A6I1HK71-F1
#
_cell.length_a   1.000
_cell.length_b   1.000
_cell.length_c   1.000
_cell.angle_alpha   90.00
_cell.angle_beta   90.00
_cell.angle_gamma   90.00
#
_symmetry.space_group_name_H-M   'P 1'
#
loop_
_entity.id
_entity.type
_entity.pdbx_description
1 polymer ?
#
loop_
_entity_poly.entity_id
_entity_poly.type
_entity_poly.pdbx_seq_one_letter_code
_entity_poly.pdbx_strand_id
1 'polypeptide(L)'
;MTLLPALRRASVLAFLLLGTSAVQASVAFHVTVISERVNKPGVKTSLPARDTQDSDVVLGPHYLSVRDGRRLSVLDFATRRRYAIDTAAGTYDSYSLFDAVGFRAVELRHRQGMAGILTAGKLEQHAALLVYEEQALSLLAGKRRGPLLPQVLDGAVLWSLDGQPLLRLGIAGSPVSGDDATAFAQYLRYTWGGHPLVLKMLAGGKRIPAQFTLHYQEVGGTVARHFRIGAMTAEAPAAYTLAAYRPRPLAADAPPLERVLAQAATLPPLGPQAPPALRAEAEKLFAAEQPFDAFLSMLEDHFSTGALVEKLTPRQQLAMQQCQPIHDLTRGLQAKDQEGIAAALATVQELRTQTGLEQPVLALFEGNLRAKLGQWPAATALYLQVLQARPHMAAVYQDLGDALLAQFDAPNAWRSWDAGRAMAPTLRQFRKVNDLEARLLSDYPAFFAGGMAVQPSTSRPASSTKTEGSTNLP
;
A
#
# COMPACT_ATOMS: atom_id res chain seq x y z
N MET A 1 34.28 37.86 50.20
CA MET A 1 35.06 36.67 49.80
C MET A 1 34.53 35.49 50.57
N THR A 2 33.71 34.66 49.94
CA THR A 2 33.21 33.40 50.50
C THR A 2 32.78 32.51 49.35
N LEU A 3 33.46 31.37 49.24
CA LEU A 3 33.19 30.26 48.32
C LEU A 3 31.96 29.46 48.78
N LEU A 4 31.10 29.05 47.84
CA LEU A 4 30.22 27.87 47.99
C LEU A 4 29.90 27.29 46.60
N PRO A 5 30.13 25.99 46.34
CA PRO A 5 29.68 25.30 45.14
C PRO A 5 28.30 24.66 45.34
N ALA A 6 27.41 24.79 44.36
CA ALA A 6 26.10 24.14 44.36
C ALA A 6 26.20 22.70 43.84
N LEU A 7 25.96 21.72 44.72
CA LEU A 7 25.77 20.32 44.38
C LEU A 7 24.51 20.13 43.50
N ARG A 8 24.69 19.51 42.33
CA ARG A 8 23.58 18.94 41.55
C ARG A 8 23.16 17.61 42.16
N ARG A 9 21.86 17.48 42.41
CA ARG A 9 21.19 16.29 42.93
C ARG A 9 21.29 15.14 41.93
N ALA A 10 21.87 14.03 42.38
CA ALA A 10 21.57 12.71 41.84
C ALA A 10 20.34 12.17 42.59
N SER A 11 19.36 11.63 41.87
CA SER A 11 18.28 10.84 42.45
C SER A 11 18.13 9.59 41.60
N VAL A 12 18.78 8.53 42.07
CA VAL A 12 18.64 7.16 41.57
C VAL A 12 17.50 6.54 42.37
N LEU A 13 16.38 6.25 41.72
CA LEU A 13 15.34 5.40 42.29
C LEU A 13 15.60 3.97 41.79
N ALA A 14 16.00 3.09 42.70
CA ALA A 14 16.20 1.68 42.43
C ALA A 14 14.86 0.93 42.59
N PHE A 15 14.39 0.27 41.54
CA PHE A 15 13.35 -0.75 41.62
C PHE A 15 14.00 -2.14 41.54
N LEU A 16 13.95 -2.86 42.65
CA LEU A 16 14.18 -4.30 42.73
C LEU A 16 12.96 -5.02 42.14
N LEU A 17 13.13 -5.67 40.99
CA LEU A 17 12.18 -6.66 40.47
C LEU A 17 12.94 -7.96 40.19
N LEU A 18 12.75 -8.93 41.09
CA LEU A 18 13.04 -10.34 40.89
C LEU A 18 11.86 -10.94 40.10
N GLY A 19 12.15 -11.39 38.88
CA GLY A 19 11.18 -12.01 37.98
C GLY A 19 11.57 -11.85 36.51
N THR A 20 12.73 -12.38 36.11
CA THR A 20 13.23 -12.27 34.73
C THR A 20 12.59 -13.31 33.82
N SER A 21 11.35 -13.09 33.40
CA SER A 21 11.04 -13.35 32.00
C SER A 21 11.74 -12.25 31.22
N ALA A 22 12.75 -12.61 30.43
CA ALA A 22 13.50 -11.66 29.61
C ALA A 22 12.53 -10.93 28.67
N VAL A 23 12.09 -9.75 29.09
CA VAL A 23 11.48 -8.78 28.18
C VAL A 23 12.58 -8.47 27.16
N GLN A 24 12.42 -8.91 25.91
CA GLN A 24 13.34 -8.53 24.85
C GLN A 24 13.41 -7.01 24.81
N ALA A 25 14.56 -6.46 25.22
CA ALA A 25 14.80 -5.04 25.23
C ALA A 25 14.86 -4.53 23.78
N SER A 26 14.21 -3.39 23.52
CA SER A 26 14.35 -2.72 22.22
C SER A 26 15.68 -1.98 22.16
N VAL A 27 16.22 -1.83 20.96
CA VAL A 27 17.43 -1.03 20.70
C VAL A 27 17.04 0.30 20.08
N ALA A 28 17.56 1.41 20.61
CA ALA A 28 17.45 2.72 19.98
C ALA A 28 18.80 3.32 19.63
N PHE A 29 18.80 4.15 18.59
CA PHE A 29 19.97 4.89 18.16
C PHE A 29 19.60 6.12 17.35
N HIS A 30 20.51 7.09 17.36
CA HIS A 30 20.48 8.21 16.44
C HIS A 30 21.19 7.84 15.14
N VAL A 31 20.71 8.33 14.01
CA VAL A 31 21.36 8.16 12.70
C VAL A 31 21.38 9.48 11.96
N THR A 32 22.56 9.83 11.44
CA THR A 32 22.75 10.91 10.49
C THR A 32 23.03 10.31 9.12
N VAL A 33 22.28 10.77 8.11
CA VAL A 33 22.45 10.38 6.71
C VAL A 33 22.80 11.60 5.89
N ILE A 34 23.97 11.59 5.26
CA ILE A 34 24.38 12.61 4.31
C ILE A 34 24.20 12.03 2.91
N SER A 35 23.32 12.63 2.12
CA SER A 35 23.13 12.25 0.72
C SER A 35 23.95 13.19 -0.16
N GLU A 36 24.75 12.62 -1.06
CA GLU A 36 25.55 13.34 -2.05
C GLU A 36 25.10 12.90 -3.46
N ARG A 37 24.74 13.88 -4.30
CA ARG A 37 24.23 13.67 -5.65
C ARG A 37 25.20 14.20 -6.68
N VAL A 38 25.48 13.37 -7.68
CA VAL A 38 26.24 13.77 -8.88
C VAL A 38 25.33 13.63 -10.08
N ASN A 39 24.89 14.76 -10.62
CA ASN A 39 23.99 14.79 -11.76
C ASN A 39 24.77 14.59 -13.07
N LYS A 40 24.13 13.92 -14.04
CA LYS A 40 24.62 13.89 -15.42
C LYS A 40 24.61 15.32 -16.01
N PRO A 41 25.55 15.65 -16.90
CA PRO A 41 25.55 16.94 -17.60
C PRO A 41 24.20 17.22 -18.26
N GLY A 42 23.69 18.44 -18.11
CA GLY A 42 22.43 18.89 -18.72
C GLY A 42 21.14 18.53 -17.94
N VAL A 43 21.23 17.73 -16.87
CA VAL A 43 20.07 17.44 -16.01
C VAL A 43 19.83 18.60 -15.04
N LYS A 44 18.66 19.23 -15.14
CA LYS A 44 18.18 20.20 -14.14
C LYS A 44 17.43 19.46 -13.04
N THR A 45 17.80 19.69 -11.78
CA THR A 45 17.09 19.14 -10.61
C THR A 45 16.87 20.23 -9.58
N SER A 46 15.74 20.16 -8.87
CA SER A 46 15.44 21.01 -7.71
C SER A 46 16.05 20.45 -6.41
N LEU A 47 16.56 19.21 -6.44
CA LEU A 47 17.17 18.59 -5.27
C LEU A 47 18.59 19.13 -5.06
N PRO A 48 18.99 19.39 -3.80
CA PRO A 48 20.34 19.87 -3.52
C PRO A 48 21.38 18.80 -3.84
N ALA A 49 22.58 19.25 -4.21
CA ALA A 49 23.73 18.36 -4.44
C ALA A 49 24.13 17.60 -3.16
N ARG A 50 23.86 18.19 -1.99
CA ARG A 50 24.08 17.58 -0.69
C ARG A 50 22.97 17.94 0.28
N ASP A 51 22.48 16.96 1.02
CA ASP A 51 21.52 17.12 2.11
C ASP A 51 21.87 16.20 3.29
N THR A 52 21.48 16.64 4.48
CA THR A 52 21.66 15.88 5.73
C THR A 52 20.29 15.62 6.33
N GLN A 53 20.05 14.39 6.74
CA GLN A 53 18.86 13.97 7.47
C GLN A 53 19.29 13.31 8.77
N ASP A 54 18.71 13.76 9.88
CA ASP A 54 18.92 13.20 11.20
C ASP A 54 17.65 12.49 11.66
N SER A 55 17.79 11.32 12.28
CA SER A 55 16.63 10.56 12.76
C SER A 55 16.94 9.77 14.02
N ASP A 56 15.94 9.61 14.87
CA ASP A 56 15.98 8.67 15.99
C ASP A 56 15.21 7.41 15.60
N VAL A 57 15.86 6.25 15.76
CA VAL A 57 15.31 4.96 15.36
C VAL A 57 15.13 4.09 16.60
N VAL A 58 14.00 3.40 16.67
CA VAL A 58 13.76 2.32 17.63
C VAL A 58 13.47 1.03 16.89
N LEU A 59 14.24 0.00 17.22
CA LEU A 59 14.06 -1.38 16.78
C LEU A 59 13.39 -2.15 17.91
N GLY A 60 12.07 -2.36 17.79
CA GLY A 60 11.30 -3.17 18.73
C GLY A 60 11.06 -4.59 18.23
N PRO A 61 10.60 -5.51 19.10
CA PRO A 61 10.39 -6.92 18.72
C PRO A 61 9.42 -7.12 17.56
N HIS A 62 8.35 -6.32 17.51
CA HIS A 62 7.28 -6.43 16.48
C HIS A 62 6.99 -5.11 15.77
N TYR A 63 7.81 -4.09 16.02
CA TYR A 63 7.63 -2.79 15.40
C TYR A 63 8.96 -2.10 15.15
N LEU A 64 8.94 -1.12 14.26
CA LEU A 64 10.03 -0.20 14.04
C LEU A 64 9.47 1.22 14.09
N SER A 65 10.21 2.15 14.70
CA SER A 65 9.86 3.57 14.61
C SER A 65 11.04 4.43 14.17
N VAL A 66 10.72 5.46 13.39
CA VAL A 66 11.68 6.46 12.90
C VAL A 66 11.09 7.83 13.18
N ARG A 67 11.76 8.62 14.00
CA ARG A 67 11.44 10.02 14.24
C ARG A 67 12.40 10.90 13.44
N ASP A 68 11.85 11.76 12.61
CA ASP A 68 12.55 12.80 11.86
C ASP A 68 11.84 14.13 12.12
N GLY A 69 12.48 14.97 12.93
CA GLY A 69 11.89 16.22 13.42
C GLY A 69 10.52 15.99 14.10
N ARG A 70 9.46 16.53 13.49
CA ARG A 70 8.07 16.45 13.98
C ARG A 70 7.29 15.24 13.44
N ARG A 71 7.91 14.42 12.60
CA ARG A 71 7.29 13.25 11.99
C ARG A 71 7.79 12.00 12.68
N LEU A 72 6.87 11.16 13.13
CA LEU A 72 7.15 9.83 13.64
C LEU A 72 6.48 8.81 12.72
N SER A 73 7.27 7.95 12.09
CA SER A 73 6.74 6.81 11.34
C SER A 73 6.86 5.56 12.20
N VAL A 74 5.78 4.78 12.32
CA VAL A 74 5.79 3.49 13.02
C VAL A 74 5.36 2.41 12.05
N LEU A 75 6.16 1.36 11.91
CA LEU A 75 5.82 0.13 11.21
C LEU A 75 5.47 -0.93 12.25
N ASP A 76 4.24 -1.42 12.23
CA ASP A 76 3.77 -2.51 13.08
C ASP A 76 3.66 -3.78 12.24
N PHE A 77 4.58 -4.72 12.46
CA PHE A 77 4.66 -5.96 11.72
C PHE A 77 3.65 -7.00 12.20
N ALA A 78 3.17 -6.89 13.45
CA ALA A 78 2.16 -7.79 13.98
C ALA A 78 0.78 -7.51 13.35
N THR A 79 0.39 -6.23 13.29
CA THR A 79 -0.89 -5.83 12.68
C THR A 79 -0.79 -5.52 11.19
N ARG A 80 0.43 -5.54 10.62
CA ARG A 80 0.73 -5.17 9.23
C ARG A 80 0.19 -3.78 8.90
N ARG A 81 0.40 -2.84 9.81
CA ARG A 81 0.04 -1.43 9.64
C ARG A 81 1.28 -0.56 9.67
N ARG A 82 1.21 0.59 9.01
CA ARG A 82 2.14 1.69 9.24
C ARG A 82 1.37 2.95 9.64
N TYR A 83 1.93 3.69 10.58
CA TYR A 83 1.38 4.94 11.07
C TYR A 83 2.30 6.08 10.70
N ALA A 84 1.74 7.14 10.12
CA ALA A 84 2.43 8.41 9.94
C ALA A 84 1.88 9.37 10.98
N ILE A 85 2.69 9.70 11.98
CA ILE A 85 2.30 10.49 13.15
C ILE A 85 2.91 11.88 13.01
N ASP A 86 2.06 12.90 13.10
CA ASP A 86 2.46 14.29 13.34
C ASP A 86 2.49 14.51 14.84
N THR A 87 3.71 14.60 15.40
CA THR A 87 3.88 14.74 16.85
C THR A 87 3.51 16.13 17.35
N ALA A 88 3.48 17.15 16.48
CA ALA A 88 3.09 18.50 16.86
C ALA A 88 1.56 18.67 16.86
N ALA A 89 0.87 18.11 15.87
CA ALA A 89 -0.59 18.12 15.81
C ALA A 89 -1.24 17.07 16.74
N GLY A 90 -0.47 16.09 17.22
CA GLY A 90 -0.99 14.98 18.01
C GLY A 90 -1.90 14.06 17.20
N THR A 91 -1.65 13.94 15.88
CA THR A 91 -2.51 13.21 14.95
C THR A 91 -1.77 12.12 14.18
N TYR A 92 -2.48 11.12 13.69
CA TYR A 92 -1.90 10.10 12.82
C TYR A 92 -2.80 9.70 11.64
N ASP A 93 -2.15 9.30 10.55
CA ASP A 93 -2.76 8.50 9.49
C ASP A 93 -2.33 7.04 9.63
N SER A 94 -3.22 6.10 9.28
CA SER A 94 -2.94 4.67 9.28
C SER A 94 -3.04 4.11 7.87
N TYR A 95 -2.05 3.31 7.49
CA TYR A 95 -1.97 2.66 6.18
C TYR A 95 -1.67 1.17 6.33
N SER A 96 -2.05 0.39 5.32
CA SER A 96 -1.66 -1.01 5.22
C SER A 96 -0.16 -1.11 4.95
N LEU A 97 0.55 -2.00 5.64
CA LEU A 97 1.97 -2.25 5.36
C LEU A 97 2.19 -2.84 3.96
N PHE A 98 1.15 -3.43 3.38
CA PHE A 98 1.17 -3.92 2.00
C PHE A 98 1.30 -2.81 0.95
N ASP A 99 1.02 -1.56 1.31
CA ASP A 99 1.15 -0.44 0.37
C ASP A 99 2.58 -0.21 -0.10
N ALA A 100 3.54 -0.32 0.81
CA ALA A 100 4.94 -0.09 0.52
C ALA A 100 5.49 -1.16 -0.43
N VAL A 101 5.28 -2.44 -0.12
CA VAL A 101 5.76 -3.54 -0.96
C VAL A 101 4.94 -3.66 -2.26
N GLY A 102 3.63 -3.39 -2.20
CA GLY A 102 2.76 -3.36 -3.38
C GLY A 102 3.18 -2.27 -4.37
N PHE A 103 3.43 -1.05 -3.89
CA PHE A 103 3.99 0.03 -4.70
C PHE A 103 5.31 -0.38 -5.34
N ARG A 104 6.27 -0.84 -4.52
CA ARG A 104 7.61 -1.21 -5.00
C ARG A 104 7.57 -2.30 -6.07
N ALA A 105 6.67 -3.27 -5.94
CA ALA A 105 6.53 -4.36 -6.90
C ALA A 105 5.89 -3.90 -8.23
N VAL A 106 4.93 -2.97 -8.18
CA VAL A 106 4.38 -2.34 -9.38
C VAL A 106 5.43 -1.45 -10.04
N GLU A 107 6.13 -0.64 -9.26
CA GLU A 107 7.17 0.27 -9.73
C GLU A 107 8.34 -0.47 -10.37
N LEU A 108 8.82 -1.56 -9.77
CA LEU A 108 9.91 -2.37 -10.37
C LEU A 108 9.51 -2.89 -11.75
N ARG A 109 8.29 -3.45 -11.88
CA ARG A 109 7.78 -3.95 -13.17
C ARG A 109 7.62 -2.84 -14.20
N HIS A 110 7.15 -1.68 -13.77
CA HIS A 110 7.03 -0.51 -14.64
C HIS A 110 8.39 -0.06 -15.17
N ARG A 111 9.39 0.08 -14.30
CA ARG A 111 10.77 0.44 -14.70
C ARG A 111 11.40 -0.59 -15.62
N GLN A 112 11.12 -1.88 -15.41
CA GLN A 112 11.55 -2.94 -16.33
C GLN A 112 10.90 -2.85 -17.70
N GLY A 113 9.60 -2.56 -17.76
CA GLY A 113 8.88 -2.33 -19.01
C GLY A 113 9.48 -1.15 -19.78
N MET A 114 9.73 -0.03 -19.09
CA MET A 114 10.39 1.15 -19.66
C MET A 114 11.81 0.83 -20.17
N ALA A 115 12.61 0.10 -19.38
CA ALA A 115 13.94 -0.33 -19.81
C ALA A 115 13.88 -1.23 -21.06
N GLY A 116 12.89 -2.11 -21.17
CA GLY A 116 12.64 -2.93 -22.35
C GLY A 116 12.31 -2.10 -23.59
N ILE A 117 11.45 -1.10 -23.45
CA ILE A 117 11.10 -0.16 -24.53
C ILE A 117 12.32 0.65 -24.97
N LEU A 118 13.09 1.19 -24.02
CA LEU A 118 14.32 1.93 -24.32
C LEU A 118 15.35 1.06 -25.06
N THR A 119 15.51 -0.19 -24.63
CA THR A 119 16.40 -1.15 -25.30
C THR A 119 15.93 -1.45 -26.73
N ALA A 120 14.62 -1.68 -26.93
CA ALA A 120 14.06 -1.86 -28.27
C ALA A 120 14.26 -0.62 -29.17
N GLY A 121 14.29 0.56 -28.57
CA GLY A 121 14.61 1.83 -29.24
C GLY A 121 16.11 2.17 -29.38
N LYS A 122 17.03 1.29 -28.94
CA LYS A 122 18.49 1.53 -28.90
C LYS A 122 18.89 2.74 -28.03
N LEU A 123 18.20 2.90 -26.91
CA LEU A 123 18.37 3.97 -25.92
C LEU A 123 18.69 3.41 -24.53
N GLU A 124 19.27 2.22 -24.45
CA GLU A 124 19.57 1.51 -23.19
C GLU A 124 20.45 2.32 -22.23
N GLN A 125 21.28 3.24 -22.72
CA GLN A 125 22.09 4.15 -21.89
C GLN A 125 21.26 5.09 -20.99
N HIS A 126 19.97 5.23 -21.28
CA HIS A 126 19.03 6.02 -20.49
C HIS A 126 18.29 5.19 -19.44
N ALA A 127 18.37 3.86 -19.50
CA ALA A 127 17.81 2.98 -18.48
C ALA A 127 18.76 2.91 -17.28
N ALA A 128 18.20 2.96 -16.07
CA ALA A 128 18.95 2.64 -14.87
C ALA A 128 19.28 1.14 -14.84
N LEU A 129 20.46 0.80 -14.32
CA LEU A 129 20.87 -0.59 -14.21
C LEU A 129 19.99 -1.33 -13.21
N LEU A 130 19.58 -2.55 -13.55
CA LEU A 130 18.66 -3.35 -12.75
C LEU A 130 19.12 -3.53 -11.30
N VAL A 131 20.42 -3.62 -11.05
CA VAL A 131 20.96 -3.69 -9.68
C VAL A 131 20.63 -2.49 -8.82
N TYR A 132 20.62 -1.29 -9.41
CA TYR A 132 20.26 -0.07 -8.70
C TYR A 132 18.75 0.06 -8.53
N GLU A 133 17.96 -0.51 -9.43
CA GLU A 133 16.50 -0.61 -9.27
C GLU A 133 16.11 -1.54 -8.12
N GLU A 134 16.74 -2.71 -8.06
CA GLU A 134 16.57 -3.65 -6.95
C GLU A 134 17.09 -3.06 -5.62
N GLN A 135 18.17 -2.27 -5.67
CA GLN A 135 18.66 -1.50 -4.52
C GLN A 135 17.64 -0.44 -4.08
N ALA A 136 17.13 0.39 -4.99
CA ALA A 136 16.21 1.47 -4.65
C ALA A 136 14.88 0.95 -4.07
N LEU A 137 14.37 -0.15 -4.62
CA LEU A 137 13.07 -0.70 -4.25
C LEU A 137 13.15 -1.82 -3.20
N SER A 138 14.35 -2.33 -2.89
CA SER A 138 14.57 -3.50 -2.02
C SER A 138 13.80 -4.75 -2.44
N LEU A 139 13.61 -4.93 -3.75
CA LEU A 139 12.98 -6.11 -4.35
C LEU A 139 13.94 -6.73 -5.35
N LEU A 140 13.89 -8.06 -5.51
CA LEU A 140 14.61 -8.75 -6.58
C LEU A 140 13.73 -8.80 -7.83
N ALA A 141 14.29 -8.51 -9.00
CA ALA A 141 13.67 -8.80 -10.28
C ALA A 141 13.82 -10.28 -10.62
N GLY A 142 13.00 -11.11 -9.96
CA GLY A 142 13.04 -12.56 -10.14
C GLY A 142 14.24 -13.24 -9.46
N LYS A 143 14.70 -14.36 -10.02
CA LYS A 143 15.81 -15.13 -9.45
C LYS A 143 17.15 -14.53 -9.87
N ARG A 144 17.75 -13.74 -8.99
CA ARG A 144 19.11 -13.21 -9.23
C ARG A 144 20.16 -14.31 -9.12
N ARG A 145 21.13 -14.29 -10.04
CA ARG A 145 22.31 -15.15 -10.03
C ARG A 145 23.53 -14.27 -9.75
N GLY A 146 24.53 -14.80 -9.03
CA GLY A 146 25.76 -14.07 -8.69
C GLY A 146 25.83 -13.69 -7.20
N PRO A 147 26.99 -13.89 -6.54
CA PRO A 147 27.19 -13.47 -5.16
C PRO A 147 27.53 -11.98 -5.08
N LEU A 148 27.34 -11.39 -3.90
CA LEU A 148 27.99 -10.12 -3.58
C LEU A 148 29.51 -10.34 -3.54
N LEU A 149 30.25 -9.47 -4.22
CA LEU A 149 31.71 -9.54 -4.29
C LEU A 149 32.31 -8.50 -3.34
N PRO A 150 33.11 -8.91 -2.33
CA PRO A 150 33.80 -7.99 -1.44
C PRO A 150 35.11 -7.51 -2.06
N GLN A 151 35.42 -6.23 -1.87
CA GLN A 151 36.72 -5.63 -2.13
C GLN A 151 37.13 -4.78 -0.92
N VAL A 152 38.29 -5.08 -0.32
CA VAL A 152 38.82 -4.30 0.80
C VAL A 152 39.43 -3.00 0.26
N LEU A 153 38.93 -1.86 0.74
CA LEU A 153 39.36 -0.51 0.35
C LEU A 153 39.44 0.39 1.59
N ASP A 154 40.64 0.87 1.91
CA ASP A 154 40.89 1.87 2.96
C ASP A 154 40.18 1.58 4.30
N GLY A 155 40.37 0.38 4.84
CA GLY A 155 39.77 -0.04 6.12
C GLY A 155 38.25 -0.25 6.08
N ALA A 156 37.66 -0.32 4.88
CA ALA A 156 36.27 -0.67 4.64
C ALA A 156 36.17 -1.81 3.61
N VAL A 157 34.99 -2.42 3.50
CA VAL A 157 34.70 -3.41 2.45
C VAL A 157 33.65 -2.83 1.51
N LEU A 158 34.01 -2.69 0.24
CA LEU A 158 33.07 -2.40 -0.83
C LEU A 158 32.44 -3.70 -1.33
N TRP A 159 31.12 -3.77 -1.25
CA TRP A 159 30.32 -4.85 -1.76
C TRP A 159 29.68 -4.43 -3.06
N SER A 160 29.97 -5.22 -4.10
CA SER A 160 29.50 -4.99 -5.46
C SER A 160 28.70 -6.17 -5.98
N LEU A 161 27.80 -5.91 -6.92
CA LEU A 161 27.09 -6.93 -7.70
C LEU A 161 27.08 -6.50 -9.16
N ASP A 162 27.35 -7.43 -10.07
CA ASP A 162 27.46 -7.15 -11.51
C ASP A 162 28.45 -6.00 -11.83
N GLY A 163 29.55 -5.93 -11.06
CA GLY A 163 30.55 -4.87 -11.15
C GLY A 163 30.11 -3.50 -10.60
N GLN A 164 28.88 -3.36 -10.12
CA GLN A 164 28.34 -2.11 -9.60
C GLN A 164 28.48 -2.03 -8.07
N PRO A 165 29.00 -0.93 -7.52
CA PRO A 165 29.08 -0.73 -6.08
C PRO A 165 27.68 -0.57 -5.49
N LEU A 166 27.40 -1.26 -4.38
CA LEU A 166 26.12 -1.18 -3.66
C LEU A 166 26.27 -0.71 -2.22
N LEU A 167 27.27 -1.23 -1.51
CA LEU A 167 27.50 -0.92 -0.09
C LEU A 167 29.00 -0.79 0.17
N ARG A 168 29.45 0.34 0.71
CA ARG A 168 30.75 0.46 1.36
C ARG A 168 30.56 0.37 2.87
N LEU A 169 31.08 -0.68 3.49
CA LEU A 169 30.86 -1.01 4.89
C LEU A 169 32.13 -0.78 5.72
N GLY A 170 32.06 0.09 6.72
CA GLY A 170 33.13 0.24 7.69
C GLY A 170 33.25 -0.98 8.62
N ILE A 171 34.45 -1.24 9.13
CA ILE A 171 34.71 -2.36 10.05
C ILE A 171 34.16 -2.14 11.47
N ALA A 172 34.00 -0.87 11.89
CA ALA A 172 33.49 -0.51 13.20
C ALA A 172 31.96 -0.67 13.29
N GLY A 173 31.46 -1.04 14.46
CA GLY A 173 30.03 -1.16 14.74
C GLY A 173 29.76 -1.75 16.12
N SER A 174 28.51 -1.71 16.52
CA SER A 174 28.05 -2.26 17.79
C SER A 174 27.62 -3.72 17.60
N PRO A 175 28.12 -4.67 18.42
CA PRO A 175 27.59 -6.02 18.41
C PRO A 175 26.14 -6.00 18.90
N VAL A 176 25.27 -6.77 18.25
CA VAL A 176 23.84 -6.85 18.57
C VAL A 176 23.33 -8.27 18.42
N SER A 177 22.08 -8.53 18.86
CA SER A 177 21.44 -9.82 18.61
C SER A 177 21.17 -10.03 17.11
N GLY A 178 20.83 -11.27 16.72
CA GLY A 178 20.39 -11.56 15.35
C GLY A 178 19.07 -10.87 14.99
N ASP A 179 18.18 -10.71 15.97
CA ASP A 179 16.89 -10.05 15.80
C ASP A 179 17.10 -8.54 15.56
N ASP A 180 17.97 -7.89 16.34
CA ASP A 180 18.31 -6.47 16.16
C ASP A 180 18.98 -6.21 14.81
N ALA A 181 19.89 -7.08 14.37
CA ALA A 181 20.52 -6.96 13.05
C ALA A 181 19.49 -7.11 11.92
N THR A 182 18.50 -7.99 12.09
CA THR A 182 17.38 -8.17 11.16
C THR A 182 16.47 -6.94 11.15
N ALA A 183 16.11 -6.40 12.32
CA ALA A 183 15.34 -5.18 12.46
C ALA A 183 16.07 -3.97 11.86
N PHE A 184 17.40 -3.90 11.98
CA PHE A 184 18.22 -2.89 11.31
C PHE A 184 18.18 -3.02 9.78
N ALA A 185 18.24 -4.24 9.23
CA ALA A 185 18.04 -4.43 7.79
C ALA A 185 16.62 -4.03 7.35
N GLN A 186 15.62 -4.23 8.21
CA GLN A 186 14.24 -3.81 7.98
C GLN A 186 14.08 -2.29 7.99
N TYR A 187 14.76 -1.60 8.91
CA TYR A 187 14.88 -0.14 8.92
C TYR A 187 15.35 0.39 7.57
N LEU A 188 16.46 -0.15 7.06
CA LEU A 188 17.01 0.26 5.77
C LEU A 188 16.02 -0.04 4.65
N ARG A 189 15.47 -1.25 4.59
CA ARG A 189 14.47 -1.66 3.59
C ARG A 189 13.36 -0.63 3.45
N TYR A 190 12.71 -0.25 4.54
CA TYR A 190 11.55 0.65 4.48
C TYR A 190 11.92 2.12 4.28
N THR A 191 13.02 2.58 4.85
CA THR A 191 13.35 4.02 4.89
C THR A 191 14.23 4.46 3.73
N TRP A 192 15.23 3.64 3.38
CA TRP A 192 16.30 4.04 2.45
C TRP A 192 16.41 3.15 1.22
N GLY A 193 15.82 1.96 1.27
CA GLY A 193 16.07 0.89 0.31
C GLY A 193 17.28 0.04 0.73
N GLY A 194 17.89 -0.60 -0.26
CA GLY A 194 19.02 -1.50 -0.12
C GLY A 194 18.75 -2.79 -0.89
N HIS A 195 19.76 -3.26 -1.63
CA HIS A 195 19.63 -4.47 -2.43
C HIS A 195 19.34 -5.67 -1.52
N PRO A 196 18.41 -6.59 -1.86
CA PRO A 196 18.04 -7.70 -0.98
C PRO A 196 19.20 -8.57 -0.49
N LEU A 197 20.22 -8.81 -1.34
CA LEU A 197 21.44 -9.50 -0.92
C LEU A 197 22.25 -8.72 0.13
N VAL A 198 22.33 -7.40 -0.01
CA VAL A 198 23.03 -6.52 0.95
C VAL A 198 22.29 -6.52 2.28
N LEU A 199 20.96 -6.38 2.24
CA LEU A 199 20.12 -6.42 3.44
C LEU A 199 20.22 -7.76 4.17
N LYS A 200 20.23 -8.88 3.42
CA LYS A 200 20.43 -10.22 3.98
C LYS A 200 21.81 -10.36 4.64
N MET A 201 22.86 -9.83 4.02
CA MET A 201 24.21 -9.83 4.58
C MET A 201 24.28 -9.03 5.88
N LEU A 202 23.66 -7.83 5.93
CA LEU A 202 23.61 -7.00 7.13
C LEU A 202 22.84 -7.71 8.26
N ALA A 203 21.67 -8.30 7.95
CA ALA A 203 20.88 -9.06 8.92
C ALA A 203 21.65 -10.26 9.52
N GLY A 204 22.46 -10.95 8.70
CA GLY A 204 23.28 -12.08 9.15
C GLY A 204 24.53 -11.68 9.95
N GLY A 205 24.91 -10.40 9.93
CA GLY A 205 26.19 -9.92 10.48
C GLY A 205 26.26 -9.77 11.99
N LYS A 206 25.12 -9.86 12.71
CA LYS A 206 25.01 -9.66 14.19
C LYS A 206 25.71 -8.38 14.71
N ARG A 207 25.70 -7.34 13.88
CA ARG A 207 26.36 -6.06 14.15
C ARG A 207 25.62 -4.95 13.42
N ILE A 208 25.37 -3.84 14.12
CA ILE A 208 24.94 -2.60 13.49
C ILE A 208 26.20 -1.76 13.18
N PRO A 209 26.47 -1.42 11.91
CA PRO A 209 27.68 -0.69 11.54
C PRO A 209 27.67 0.74 12.11
N ALA A 210 28.82 1.24 12.57
CA ALA A 210 28.94 2.63 13.02
C ALA A 210 28.90 3.61 11.84
N GLN A 211 29.37 3.17 10.67
CA GLN A 211 29.32 3.93 9.44
C GLN A 211 29.27 3.02 8.21
N PHE A 212 28.54 3.45 7.18
CA PHE A 212 28.52 2.79 5.88
C PHE A 212 28.00 3.74 4.80
N THR A 213 28.10 3.34 3.54
CA THR A 213 27.58 4.10 2.41
C THR A 213 26.78 3.20 1.49
N LEU A 214 25.57 3.61 1.13
CA LEU A 214 24.78 2.96 0.08
C LEU A 214 24.89 3.75 -1.22
N HIS A 215 25.09 3.05 -2.33
CA HIS A 215 25.24 3.63 -3.66
C HIS A 215 23.99 3.37 -4.51
N TYR A 216 23.50 4.40 -5.18
CA TYR A 216 22.32 4.35 -6.03
C TYR A 216 22.61 5.00 -7.39
N GLN A 217 21.83 4.58 -8.38
CA GLN A 217 21.69 5.29 -9.65
C GLN A 217 20.24 5.74 -9.78
N GLU A 218 20.06 7.01 -10.09
CA GLU A 218 18.78 7.61 -10.41
C GLU A 218 18.81 8.07 -11.88
N VAL A 219 17.65 8.34 -12.49
CA VAL A 219 17.55 8.73 -13.92
C VAL A 219 18.51 9.90 -14.26
N GLY A 220 18.65 10.83 -13.31
CA GLY A 220 19.46 12.04 -13.45
C GLY A 220 20.94 11.92 -13.06
N GLY A 221 21.41 10.79 -12.50
CA GLY A 221 22.76 10.73 -11.94
C GLY A 221 22.99 9.60 -10.94
N THR A 222 23.98 9.79 -10.09
CA THR A 222 24.30 8.85 -9.00
C THR A 222 24.08 9.50 -7.65
N VAL A 223 23.66 8.71 -6.67
CA VAL A 223 23.48 9.15 -5.29
C VAL A 223 24.27 8.24 -4.36
N ALA A 224 25.10 8.83 -3.50
CA ALA A 224 25.73 8.15 -2.39
C ALA A 224 25.06 8.61 -1.09
N ARG A 225 24.67 7.67 -0.23
CA ARG A 225 24.11 7.97 1.09
C ARG A 225 25.05 7.48 2.17
N HIS A 226 25.66 8.40 2.88
CA HIS A 226 26.63 8.14 3.95
C HIS A 226 25.92 8.13 5.30
N PHE A 227 25.91 6.96 5.93
CA PHE A 227 25.27 6.75 7.22
C PHE A 227 26.30 6.83 8.33
N ARG A 228 25.95 7.54 9.39
CA ARG A 228 26.65 7.52 10.69
C ARG A 228 25.63 7.10 11.74
N ILE A 229 25.93 5.99 12.40
CA ILE A 229 25.07 5.43 13.44
C ILE A 229 25.67 5.79 14.80
N GLY A 230 24.85 6.42 15.65
CA GLY A 230 25.19 6.79 17.01
C GLY A 230 25.31 5.58 17.94
N ALA A 231 25.58 5.85 19.22
CA ALA A 231 25.61 4.81 20.23
C ALA A 231 24.24 4.14 20.40
N MET A 232 24.23 2.83 20.59
CA MET A 232 23.03 2.05 20.87
C MET A 232 22.62 2.21 22.33
N THR A 233 21.32 2.33 22.59
CA THR A 233 20.75 2.28 23.93
C THR A 233 19.77 1.11 24.04
N ALA A 234 19.88 0.32 25.10
CA ALA A 234 19.05 -0.87 25.36
C ALA A 234 17.83 -0.56 26.27
N GLU A 235 17.51 0.73 26.47
CA GLU A 235 16.40 1.19 27.32
C GLU A 235 15.20 1.66 26.50
N ALA A 236 15.14 1.30 25.21
CA ALA A 236 14.04 1.72 24.38
C ALA A 236 12.76 0.93 24.73
N PRO A 237 11.57 1.54 24.59
CA PRO A 237 10.31 0.86 24.89
C PRO A 237 10.17 -0.45 24.10
N ALA A 238 9.74 -1.53 24.75
CA ALA A 238 9.45 -2.82 24.08
C ALA A 238 8.19 -2.75 23.18
N ALA A 239 7.35 -1.74 23.37
CA ALA A 239 6.13 -1.50 22.60
C ALA A 239 5.96 -0.01 22.31
N TYR A 240 5.20 0.30 21.26
CA TYR A 240 4.73 1.65 20.96
C TYR A 240 3.27 1.82 21.41
N THR A 241 2.84 3.06 21.61
CA THR A 241 1.43 3.39 21.91
C THR A 241 0.94 4.54 21.05
N LEU A 242 -0.32 4.44 20.62
CA LEU A 242 -1.03 5.53 19.95
C LEU A 242 -1.91 6.35 20.90
N ALA A 243 -1.92 6.05 22.21
CA ALA A 243 -2.85 6.68 23.17
C ALA A 243 -2.70 8.22 23.27
N ALA A 244 -1.52 8.75 22.96
CA ALA A 244 -1.25 10.19 22.93
C ALA A 244 -1.69 10.87 21.62
N TYR A 245 -2.16 10.11 20.63
CA TYR A 245 -2.48 10.59 19.30
C TYR A 245 -3.91 10.21 18.90
N ARG A 246 -4.51 11.03 18.04
CA ARG A 246 -5.83 10.76 17.46
C ARG A 246 -5.73 10.58 15.94
N PRO A 247 -6.68 9.89 15.29
CA PRO A 247 -6.76 9.91 13.82
C PRO A 247 -6.77 11.35 13.30
N ARG A 248 -6.08 11.61 12.18
CA ARG A 248 -6.06 12.92 11.55
C ARG A 248 -7.50 13.34 11.20
N PRO A 249 -7.97 14.51 11.67
CA PRO A 249 -9.30 14.99 11.31
C PRO A 249 -9.34 15.34 9.82
N LEU A 250 -10.52 15.18 9.22
CA LEU A 250 -10.76 15.59 7.85
C LEU A 250 -10.68 17.13 7.75
N ALA A 251 -9.84 17.64 6.84
CA ALA A 251 -9.74 19.07 6.57
C ALA A 251 -11.04 19.59 5.91
N ALA A 252 -11.38 20.86 6.14
CA ALA A 252 -12.59 21.47 5.57
C ALA A 252 -12.57 21.50 4.03
N ASP A 253 -11.39 21.66 3.45
CA ASP A 253 -11.10 21.69 2.02
C ASP A 253 -10.57 20.34 1.48
N ALA A 254 -10.78 19.25 2.22
CA ALA A 254 -10.26 17.94 1.85
C ALA A 254 -10.72 17.50 0.44
N PRO A 255 -9.81 16.93 -0.38
CA PRO A 255 -10.14 16.47 -1.71
C PRO A 255 -11.19 15.35 -1.67
N PRO A 256 -11.95 15.14 -2.77
CA PRO A 256 -13.03 14.15 -2.82
C PRO A 256 -12.64 12.75 -2.31
N LEU A 257 -11.43 12.29 -2.65
CA LEU A 257 -10.90 11.00 -2.20
C LEU A 257 -10.78 10.90 -0.67
N GLU A 258 -10.24 11.93 -0.01
CA GLU A 258 -10.12 11.93 1.45
C GLU A 258 -11.49 11.95 2.12
N ARG A 259 -12.45 12.71 1.57
CA ARG A 259 -13.83 12.76 2.10
C ARG A 259 -14.52 11.41 2.00
N VAL A 260 -14.42 10.74 0.84
CA VAL A 260 -14.98 9.40 0.63
C VAL A 260 -14.36 8.38 1.59
N LEU A 261 -13.03 8.36 1.72
CA LEU A 261 -12.36 7.41 2.62
C LEU A 261 -12.63 7.69 4.10
N ALA A 262 -12.78 8.96 4.50
CA ALA A 262 -13.18 9.33 5.85
C ALA A 262 -14.62 8.92 6.15
N GLN A 263 -15.55 9.15 5.21
CA GLN A 263 -16.94 8.69 5.32
C GLN A 263 -16.99 7.17 5.46
N ALA A 264 -16.26 6.44 4.61
CA ALA A 264 -16.18 4.99 4.63
C ALA A 264 -15.77 4.41 5.99
N ALA A 265 -14.82 5.05 6.67
CA ALA A 265 -14.34 4.63 7.99
C ALA A 265 -15.39 4.75 9.10
N THR A 266 -16.46 5.52 8.89
CA THR A 266 -17.57 5.69 9.84
C THR A 266 -18.75 4.75 9.56
N LEU A 267 -18.78 4.12 8.38
CA LEU A 267 -19.88 3.26 7.99
C LEU A 267 -19.78 1.88 8.68
N PRO A 268 -20.88 1.39 9.27
CA PRO A 268 -20.90 0.02 9.78
C PRO A 268 -20.85 -0.98 8.62
N PRO A 269 -20.37 -2.21 8.85
CA PRO A 269 -20.56 -3.31 7.91
C PRO A 269 -22.04 -3.46 7.56
N LEU A 270 -22.33 -3.74 6.28
CA LEU A 270 -23.71 -3.98 5.88
C LEU A 270 -24.17 -5.30 6.52
N GLY A 271 -25.08 -5.20 7.49
CA GLY A 271 -25.70 -6.36 8.11
C GLY A 271 -26.57 -7.13 7.10
N PRO A 272 -26.96 -8.39 7.40
CA PRO A 272 -27.83 -9.19 6.55
C PRO A 272 -29.19 -8.54 6.23
N GLN A 273 -29.58 -7.52 7.01
CA GLN A 273 -30.86 -6.79 6.97
C GLN A 273 -30.77 -5.39 6.35
N ALA A 274 -29.62 -4.96 5.82
CA ALA A 274 -29.52 -3.78 4.95
C ALA A 274 -30.18 -3.91 3.54
N PRO A 275 -30.30 -5.12 2.93
CA PRO A 275 -30.91 -5.31 1.60
C PRO A 275 -32.41 -4.98 1.39
N PRO A 276 -33.33 -4.94 2.39
CA PRO A 276 -34.76 -4.86 2.13
C PRO A 276 -35.20 -3.63 1.35
N ALA A 277 -34.51 -2.49 1.52
CA ALA A 277 -34.93 -1.23 0.92
C ALA A 277 -34.73 -1.17 -0.60
N LEU A 278 -33.54 -1.56 -1.10
CA LEU A 278 -33.25 -1.55 -2.54
C LEU A 278 -34.06 -2.63 -3.29
N ARG A 279 -34.36 -3.75 -2.64
CA ARG A 279 -35.21 -4.80 -3.19
C ARG A 279 -36.67 -4.38 -3.27
N ALA A 280 -37.20 -3.81 -2.19
CA ALA A 280 -38.55 -3.25 -2.19
C ALA A 280 -38.68 -2.13 -3.24
N GLU A 281 -37.62 -1.36 -3.46
CA GLU A 281 -37.60 -0.35 -4.53
C GLU A 281 -37.63 -0.97 -5.92
N ALA A 282 -36.81 -1.99 -6.19
CA ALA A 282 -36.86 -2.72 -7.46
C ALA A 282 -38.24 -3.33 -7.73
N GLU A 283 -38.90 -3.89 -6.70
CA GLU A 283 -40.27 -4.41 -6.81
C GLU A 283 -41.29 -3.33 -7.18
N LYS A 284 -41.20 -2.14 -6.56
CA LYS A 284 -42.04 -0.99 -6.91
C LYS A 284 -41.82 -0.55 -8.35
N LEU A 285 -40.56 -0.48 -8.80
CA LEU A 285 -40.20 -0.08 -10.16
C LEU A 285 -40.73 -1.09 -11.20
N PHE A 286 -40.65 -2.39 -10.91
CA PHE A 286 -41.31 -3.40 -11.74
C PHE A 286 -42.83 -3.25 -11.77
N ALA A 287 -43.46 -2.94 -10.63
CA ALA A 287 -44.90 -2.69 -10.57
C ALA A 287 -45.32 -1.43 -11.34
N ALA A 288 -44.42 -0.44 -11.41
CA ALA A 288 -44.59 0.80 -12.18
C ALA A 288 -44.17 0.66 -13.67
N GLU A 289 -43.90 -0.56 -14.15
CA GLU A 289 -43.47 -0.82 -15.53
C GLU A 289 -42.17 -0.11 -15.94
N GLN A 290 -41.26 0.08 -14.98
CA GLN A 290 -39.92 0.65 -15.16
C GLN A 290 -38.83 -0.42 -15.00
N PRO A 291 -38.73 -1.39 -15.93
CA PRO A 291 -37.82 -2.53 -15.79
C PRO A 291 -36.34 -2.15 -15.82
N PHE A 292 -35.98 -1.06 -16.52
CA PHE A 292 -34.58 -0.61 -16.56
C PHE A 292 -34.13 -0.06 -15.21
N ASP A 293 -34.92 0.83 -14.60
CA ASP A 293 -34.61 1.37 -13.27
C ASP A 293 -34.62 0.27 -12.21
N ALA A 294 -35.58 -0.67 -12.28
CA ALA A 294 -35.61 -1.83 -11.41
C ALA A 294 -34.31 -2.66 -11.51
N PHE A 295 -33.84 -2.90 -12.74
CA PHE A 295 -32.57 -3.59 -12.98
C PHE A 295 -31.37 -2.84 -12.39
N LEU A 296 -31.32 -1.51 -12.53
CA LEU A 296 -30.27 -0.70 -11.93
C LEU A 296 -30.30 -0.75 -10.40
N SER A 297 -31.49 -0.71 -9.77
CA SER A 297 -31.63 -0.87 -8.30
C SER A 297 -31.14 -2.24 -7.82
N MET A 298 -31.39 -3.30 -8.58
CA MET A 298 -30.89 -4.64 -8.25
C MET A 298 -29.37 -4.75 -8.37
N LEU A 299 -28.78 -4.10 -9.37
CA LEU A 299 -27.32 -4.01 -9.50
C LEU A 299 -26.70 -3.22 -8.35
N GLU A 300 -27.34 -2.14 -7.90
CA GLU A 300 -26.90 -1.37 -6.73
C GLU A 300 -26.88 -2.25 -5.46
N ASP A 301 -27.91 -3.06 -5.23
CA ASP A 301 -27.94 -4.03 -4.11
C ASP A 301 -26.78 -5.03 -4.22
N HIS A 302 -26.56 -5.58 -5.42
CA HIS A 302 -25.48 -6.51 -5.68
C HIS A 302 -24.09 -5.89 -5.42
N PHE A 303 -23.85 -4.67 -5.89
CA PHE A 303 -22.57 -3.98 -5.71
C PHE A 303 -22.34 -3.52 -4.26
N SER A 304 -23.41 -3.34 -3.50
CA SER A 304 -23.32 -2.98 -2.08
C SER A 304 -23.04 -4.21 -1.21
N THR A 305 -23.74 -5.33 -1.45
CA THR A 305 -23.78 -6.45 -0.50
C THR A 305 -23.12 -7.73 -1.03
N GLY A 306 -22.99 -7.88 -2.34
CA GLY A 306 -22.61 -9.13 -2.98
C GLY A 306 -23.70 -10.21 -2.97
N ALA A 307 -24.89 -9.89 -2.45
CA ALA A 307 -26.03 -10.80 -2.51
C ALA A 307 -26.37 -11.11 -3.96
N LEU A 308 -26.69 -12.38 -4.20
CA LEU A 308 -27.30 -12.77 -5.47
C LEU A 308 -28.73 -12.27 -5.47
N VAL A 309 -29.16 -11.80 -6.64
CA VAL A 309 -30.57 -11.48 -6.87
C VAL A 309 -31.39 -12.75 -6.64
N GLU A 310 -32.43 -12.65 -5.80
CA GLU A 310 -33.40 -13.72 -5.62
C GLU A 310 -34.10 -14.06 -6.95
N LYS A 311 -34.72 -15.24 -7.02
CA LYS A 311 -35.31 -15.69 -8.28
C LYS A 311 -36.43 -14.74 -8.72
N LEU A 312 -36.21 -14.03 -9.82
CA LEU A 312 -37.20 -13.16 -10.45
C LEU A 312 -38.46 -13.95 -10.84
N THR A 313 -39.62 -13.32 -10.69
CA THR A 313 -40.88 -13.87 -11.18
C THR A 313 -40.87 -13.96 -12.72
N PRO A 314 -41.66 -14.87 -13.34
CA PRO A 314 -41.74 -14.95 -14.81
C PRO A 314 -42.11 -13.61 -15.48
N ARG A 315 -42.96 -12.81 -14.84
CA ARG A 315 -43.34 -11.47 -15.34
C ARG A 315 -42.14 -10.51 -15.35
N GLN A 316 -41.37 -10.46 -14.27
CA GLN A 316 -40.17 -9.62 -14.19
C GLN A 316 -39.10 -10.06 -15.20
N GLN A 317 -38.91 -11.37 -15.37
CA GLN A 317 -38.00 -11.92 -16.37
C GLN A 317 -38.39 -11.48 -17.79
N LEU A 318 -39.68 -11.58 -18.14
CA LEU A 318 -40.17 -11.13 -19.44
C LEU A 318 -39.99 -9.62 -19.63
N ALA A 319 -40.31 -8.81 -18.60
CA ALA A 319 -40.13 -7.37 -18.65
C ALA A 319 -38.66 -6.96 -18.89
N MET A 320 -37.71 -7.65 -18.23
CA MET A 320 -36.29 -7.45 -18.49
C MET A 320 -35.88 -7.88 -19.90
N GLN A 321 -36.38 -9.03 -20.37
CA GLN A 321 -36.11 -9.55 -21.73
C GLN A 321 -36.68 -8.65 -22.84
N GLN A 322 -37.69 -7.84 -22.56
CA GLN A 322 -38.28 -6.91 -23.53
C GLN A 322 -37.68 -5.50 -23.42
N CYS A 323 -36.82 -5.24 -22.44
CA CYS A 323 -36.25 -3.92 -22.18
C CYS A 323 -34.95 -3.71 -22.99
N GLN A 324 -35.05 -2.93 -24.07
CA GLN A 324 -33.92 -2.65 -24.96
C GLN A 324 -32.70 -2.03 -24.25
N PRO A 325 -32.84 -1.03 -23.34
CA PRO A 325 -31.71 -0.50 -22.56
C PRO A 325 -30.92 -1.55 -21.77
N ILE A 326 -31.58 -2.58 -21.23
CA ILE A 326 -30.90 -3.68 -20.53
C ILE A 326 -30.04 -4.48 -21.52
N HIS A 327 -30.55 -4.78 -22.71
CA HIS A 327 -29.80 -5.50 -23.74
C HIS A 327 -28.60 -4.71 -24.24
N ASP A 328 -28.76 -3.42 -24.49
CA ASP A 328 -27.66 -2.59 -25.00
C ASP A 328 -26.57 -2.43 -23.95
N LEU A 329 -26.95 -2.22 -22.69
CA LEU A 329 -26.00 -2.18 -21.57
C LEU A 329 -25.27 -3.52 -21.39
N THR A 330 -26.00 -4.63 -21.33
CA THR A 330 -25.39 -5.96 -21.10
C THR A 330 -24.47 -6.38 -22.24
N ARG A 331 -24.86 -6.14 -23.50
CA ARG A 331 -24.01 -6.37 -24.68
C ARG A 331 -22.74 -5.52 -24.63
N GLY A 332 -22.88 -4.23 -24.34
CA GLY A 332 -21.74 -3.30 -24.25
C GLY A 332 -20.72 -3.73 -23.20
N LEU A 333 -21.17 -4.18 -22.04
CA LEU A 333 -20.29 -4.62 -20.94
C LEU A 333 -19.48 -5.89 -21.26
N GLN A 334 -19.91 -6.67 -22.25
CA GLN A 334 -19.21 -7.88 -22.73
C GLN A 334 -18.08 -7.59 -23.73
N ALA A 335 -17.93 -6.35 -24.21
CA ALA A 335 -16.89 -5.97 -25.15
C ALA A 335 -15.46 -6.21 -24.59
N LYS A 336 -14.57 -6.68 -25.46
CA LYS A 336 -13.18 -7.08 -25.11
C LYS A 336 -12.11 -6.29 -25.84
N ASP A 337 -12.37 -5.85 -27.07
CA ASP A 337 -11.46 -5.00 -27.84
C ASP A 337 -11.72 -3.51 -27.60
N GLN A 338 -10.77 -2.66 -28.01
CA GLN A 338 -10.84 -1.22 -27.75
C GLN A 338 -12.02 -0.55 -28.45
N GLU A 339 -12.37 -0.96 -29.67
CA GLU A 339 -13.46 -0.38 -30.45
C GLU A 339 -14.81 -0.69 -29.80
N GLY A 340 -15.05 -1.95 -29.44
CA GLY A 340 -16.24 -2.38 -28.72
C GLY A 340 -16.36 -1.73 -27.35
N ILE A 341 -15.26 -1.54 -26.62
CA ILE A 341 -15.27 -0.82 -25.34
C ILE A 341 -15.63 0.66 -25.54
N ALA A 342 -15.13 1.30 -26.61
CA ALA A 342 -15.47 2.68 -26.94
C ALA A 342 -16.94 2.83 -27.36
N ALA A 343 -17.47 1.87 -28.14
CA ALA A 343 -18.89 1.84 -28.49
C ALA A 343 -19.78 1.65 -27.26
N ALA A 344 -19.41 0.72 -26.36
CA ALA A 344 -20.11 0.53 -25.09
C ALA A 344 -20.08 1.78 -24.21
N LEU A 345 -18.96 2.51 -24.21
CA LEU A 345 -18.82 3.77 -23.47
C LEU A 345 -19.82 4.82 -23.98
N ALA A 346 -19.95 4.96 -25.31
CA ALA A 346 -20.92 5.87 -25.92
C ALA A 346 -22.36 5.48 -25.55
N THR A 347 -22.70 4.19 -25.60
CA THR A 347 -24.03 3.69 -25.19
C THR A 347 -24.32 4.03 -23.72
N VAL A 348 -23.39 3.80 -22.80
CA VAL A 348 -23.59 4.12 -21.38
C VAL A 348 -23.76 5.63 -21.16
N GLN A 349 -23.01 6.47 -21.87
CA GLN A 349 -23.13 7.93 -21.79
C GLN A 349 -24.47 8.44 -22.28
N GLU A 350 -25.01 7.85 -23.35
CA GLU A 350 -26.35 8.15 -23.84
C GLU A 350 -27.40 7.76 -22.80
N LEU A 351 -27.31 6.54 -22.24
CA LEU A 351 -28.20 6.10 -21.16
C LEU A 351 -28.17 7.04 -19.95
N ARG A 352 -26.99 7.48 -19.52
CA ARG A 352 -26.86 8.48 -18.43
C ARG A 352 -27.55 9.80 -18.75
N THR A 353 -27.54 10.23 -20.01
CA THR A 353 -28.23 11.46 -20.42
C THR A 353 -29.75 11.30 -20.33
N GLN A 354 -30.25 10.09 -20.63
CA GLN A 354 -31.68 9.78 -20.59
C GLN A 354 -32.21 9.54 -19.16
N THR A 355 -31.48 8.82 -18.32
CA THR A 355 -31.91 8.46 -16.96
C THR A 355 -31.44 9.44 -15.87
N GLY A 356 -30.50 10.32 -16.19
CA GLY A 356 -29.90 11.26 -15.26
C GLY A 356 -28.42 11.00 -15.01
N LEU A 357 -27.62 12.06 -15.07
CA LEU A 357 -26.15 11.99 -14.95
C LEU A 357 -25.70 11.47 -13.58
N GLU A 358 -26.51 11.63 -12.53
CA GLU A 358 -26.21 11.20 -11.17
C GLU A 358 -26.58 9.72 -10.89
N GLN A 359 -27.07 8.98 -11.89
CA GLN A 359 -27.40 7.56 -11.73
C GLN A 359 -26.12 6.77 -11.36
N PRO A 360 -26.00 6.21 -10.12
CA PRO A 360 -24.73 5.70 -9.62
C PRO A 360 -24.21 4.45 -10.33
N VAL A 361 -25.10 3.54 -10.74
CA VAL A 361 -24.73 2.29 -11.44
C VAL A 361 -24.25 2.56 -12.86
N LEU A 362 -24.88 3.49 -13.58
CA LEU A 362 -24.42 3.89 -14.91
C LEU A 362 -23.11 4.68 -14.86
N ALA A 363 -22.93 5.55 -13.84
CA ALA A 363 -21.66 6.21 -13.60
C ALA A 363 -20.53 5.22 -13.28
N LEU A 364 -20.83 4.17 -12.51
CA LEU A 364 -19.90 3.06 -12.24
C LEU A 364 -19.52 2.33 -13.54
N PHE A 365 -20.49 1.99 -14.39
CA PHE A 365 -20.20 1.33 -15.67
C PHE A 365 -19.38 2.21 -16.61
N GLU A 366 -19.67 3.51 -16.67
CA GLU A 366 -18.84 4.46 -17.41
C GLU A 366 -17.40 4.47 -16.87
N GLY A 367 -17.23 4.54 -15.55
CA GLY A 367 -15.92 4.49 -14.90
C GLY A 367 -15.14 3.23 -15.27
N ASN A 368 -15.80 2.07 -15.22
CA ASN A 368 -15.20 0.79 -15.56
C ASN A 368 -14.78 0.69 -17.04
N LEU A 369 -15.57 1.23 -17.97
CA LEU A 369 -15.21 1.28 -19.39
C LEU A 369 -14.04 2.24 -19.65
N ARG A 370 -14.02 3.40 -18.99
CA ARG A 370 -12.89 4.34 -19.04
C ARG A 370 -11.60 3.74 -18.48
N ALA A 371 -11.69 3.01 -17.37
CA ALA A 371 -10.57 2.27 -16.80
C ALA A 371 -10.02 1.22 -17.79
N LYS A 372 -10.89 0.46 -18.46
CA LYS A 372 -10.47 -0.48 -19.52
C LYS A 372 -9.74 0.20 -20.69
N LEU A 373 -10.07 1.46 -20.98
CA LEU A 373 -9.38 2.29 -21.99
C LEU A 373 -8.12 3.01 -21.44
N GLY A 374 -7.72 2.76 -20.20
CA GLY A 374 -6.57 3.41 -19.56
C GLY A 374 -6.81 4.87 -19.14
N GLN A 375 -8.06 5.33 -19.16
CA GLN A 375 -8.45 6.69 -18.77
C GLN A 375 -8.62 6.81 -17.25
N TRP A 376 -7.56 6.48 -16.50
CA TRP A 376 -7.61 6.32 -15.04
C TRP A 376 -8.11 7.55 -14.27
N PRO A 377 -7.67 8.80 -14.57
CA PRO A 377 -8.16 9.97 -13.84
C PRO A 377 -9.68 10.18 -13.99
N ALA A 378 -10.22 9.95 -15.18
CA ALA A 378 -11.65 10.07 -15.44
C ALA A 378 -12.45 8.94 -14.77
N ALA A 379 -11.92 7.71 -14.77
CA ALA A 379 -12.52 6.60 -14.04
C ALA A 379 -12.55 6.87 -12.52
N THR A 380 -11.44 7.34 -11.94
CA THR A 380 -11.35 7.73 -10.52
C THR A 380 -12.38 8.80 -10.15
N ALA A 381 -12.55 9.83 -10.98
CA ALA A 381 -13.55 10.87 -10.74
C ALA A 381 -14.98 10.29 -10.68
N LEU A 382 -15.32 9.36 -11.57
CA LEU A 382 -16.62 8.69 -11.58
C LEU A 382 -16.83 7.78 -10.36
N TYR A 383 -15.81 7.00 -9.97
CA TYR A 383 -15.93 6.18 -8.76
C TYR A 383 -16.12 7.04 -7.50
N LEU A 384 -15.46 8.19 -7.42
CA LEU A 384 -15.64 9.14 -6.33
C LEU A 384 -17.04 9.77 -6.36
N GLN A 385 -17.59 10.11 -7.53
CA GLN A 385 -18.97 10.57 -7.68
C GLN A 385 -19.95 9.51 -7.17
N VAL A 386 -19.78 8.25 -7.58
CA VAL A 386 -20.62 7.13 -7.14
C VAL A 386 -20.57 6.96 -5.62
N LEU A 387 -19.38 6.96 -5.02
CA LEU A 387 -19.21 6.77 -3.58
C LEU A 387 -19.69 7.97 -2.75
N GLN A 388 -19.69 9.18 -3.30
CA GLN A 388 -20.32 10.34 -2.66
C GLN A 388 -21.85 10.19 -2.59
N ALA A 389 -22.47 9.66 -3.65
CA ALA A 389 -23.91 9.43 -3.71
C ALA A 389 -24.35 8.17 -2.96
N ARG A 390 -23.53 7.12 -3.00
CA ARG A 390 -23.80 5.76 -2.51
C ARG A 390 -22.58 5.19 -1.78
N PRO A 391 -22.28 5.66 -0.57
CA PRO A 391 -21.04 5.31 0.12
C PRO A 391 -20.98 3.85 0.58
N HIS A 392 -22.10 3.13 0.55
CA HIS A 392 -22.22 1.70 0.87
C HIS A 392 -22.04 0.76 -0.34
N MET A 393 -21.83 1.27 -1.56
CA MET A 393 -21.52 0.44 -2.73
C MET A 393 -20.10 -0.13 -2.63
N ALA A 394 -19.94 -1.18 -1.83
CA ALA A 394 -18.65 -1.77 -1.47
C ALA A 394 -17.79 -2.14 -2.69
N ALA A 395 -18.39 -2.66 -3.77
CA ALA A 395 -17.69 -3.02 -5.00
C ALA A 395 -16.92 -1.84 -5.62
N VAL A 396 -17.44 -0.61 -5.49
CA VAL A 396 -16.83 0.58 -6.11
C VAL A 396 -15.51 0.94 -5.45
N TYR A 397 -15.32 0.61 -4.16
CA TYR A 397 -14.01 0.76 -3.51
C TYR A 397 -12.96 -0.19 -4.08
N GLN A 398 -13.37 -1.33 -4.64
CA GLN A 398 -12.46 -2.23 -5.35
C GLN A 398 -11.96 -1.58 -6.65
N ASP A 399 -12.88 -1.06 -7.47
CA ASP A 399 -12.59 -0.38 -8.72
C ASP A 399 -11.77 0.91 -8.50
N LEU A 400 -12.10 1.68 -7.45
CA LEU A 400 -11.34 2.85 -7.03
C LEU A 400 -9.90 2.47 -6.64
N GLY A 401 -9.72 1.42 -5.86
CA GLY A 401 -8.38 0.98 -5.47
C GLY A 401 -7.55 0.47 -6.65
N ASP A 402 -8.16 -0.24 -7.61
CA ASP A 402 -7.49 -0.66 -8.85
C ASP A 402 -7.03 0.54 -9.67
N ALA A 403 -7.88 1.55 -9.84
CA ALA A 403 -7.55 2.77 -10.58
C ALA A 403 -6.47 3.61 -9.87
N LEU A 404 -6.47 3.67 -8.53
CA LEU A 404 -5.43 4.34 -7.75
C LEU A 404 -4.09 3.61 -7.86
N LEU A 405 -4.08 2.28 -7.80
CA LEU A 405 -2.86 1.51 -7.97
C LEU A 405 -2.29 1.66 -9.40
N ALA A 406 -3.14 1.69 -10.42
CA ALA A 406 -2.72 1.95 -11.81
C ALA A 406 -2.07 3.33 -11.98
N GLN A 407 -2.40 4.28 -11.10
CA GLN A 407 -1.80 5.62 -11.03
C GLN A 407 -0.66 5.71 -10.00
N PHE A 408 -0.15 4.58 -9.51
CA PHE A 408 0.92 4.48 -8.52
C PHE A 408 0.60 5.05 -7.12
N ASP A 409 -0.67 5.34 -6.81
CA ASP A 409 -1.14 5.72 -5.48
C ASP A 409 -1.52 4.48 -4.66
N ALA A 410 -0.51 3.67 -4.33
CA ALA A 410 -0.71 2.46 -3.54
C ALA A 410 -1.30 2.75 -2.14
N PRO A 411 -0.88 3.78 -1.38
CA PRO A 411 -1.45 4.05 -0.06
C PRO A 411 -2.97 4.22 -0.09
N ASN A 412 -3.51 5.00 -1.03
CA ASN A 412 -4.96 5.18 -1.13
C ASN A 412 -5.65 4.00 -1.82
N ALA A 413 -4.97 3.24 -2.68
CA ALA A 413 -5.49 1.98 -3.21
C ALA A 413 -5.82 1.00 -2.08
N TRP A 414 -4.87 0.77 -1.17
CA TRP A 414 -5.08 -0.12 -0.02
C TRP A 414 -6.13 0.41 0.94
N ARG A 415 -6.19 1.72 1.20
CA ARG A 415 -7.26 2.32 2.01
C ARG A 415 -8.64 2.09 1.39
N SER A 416 -8.75 2.17 0.06
CA SER A 416 -9.99 1.90 -0.66
C SER A 416 -10.39 0.43 -0.50
N TRP A 417 -9.49 -0.50 -0.77
CA TRP A 417 -9.76 -1.93 -0.59
C TRP A 417 -10.09 -2.32 0.86
N ASP A 418 -9.39 -1.75 1.84
CA ASP A 418 -9.69 -1.94 3.26
C ASP A 418 -11.11 -1.47 3.59
N ALA A 419 -11.50 -0.27 3.11
CA ALA A 419 -12.85 0.28 3.31
C ALA A 419 -13.93 -0.65 2.73
N GLY A 420 -13.78 -1.08 1.48
CA GLY A 420 -14.75 -1.96 0.85
C GLY A 420 -14.86 -3.34 1.52
N ARG A 421 -13.74 -3.92 1.95
CA ARG A 421 -13.73 -5.20 2.70
C ARG A 421 -14.33 -5.09 4.08
N ALA A 422 -14.15 -3.96 4.76
CA ALA A 422 -14.79 -3.71 6.04
C ALA A 422 -16.32 -3.66 5.89
N MET A 423 -16.82 -3.11 4.77
CA MET A 423 -18.25 -3.03 4.49
C MET A 423 -18.87 -4.36 4.05
N ALA A 424 -18.22 -5.06 3.11
CA ALA A 424 -18.73 -6.29 2.51
C ALA A 424 -17.61 -7.35 2.38
N PRO A 425 -17.21 -8.00 3.50
CA PRO A 425 -16.04 -8.90 3.53
C PRO A 425 -16.20 -10.17 2.67
N THR A 426 -17.43 -10.57 2.35
CA THR A 426 -17.76 -11.75 1.53
C THR A 426 -17.85 -11.45 0.03
N LEU A 427 -17.75 -10.17 -0.36
CA LEU A 427 -17.89 -9.73 -1.73
C LEU A 427 -16.74 -10.29 -2.58
N ARG A 428 -17.06 -11.06 -3.62
CA ARG A 428 -16.08 -11.82 -4.42
C ARG A 428 -15.07 -10.93 -5.14
N GLN A 429 -15.43 -9.68 -5.42
CA GLN A 429 -14.62 -8.66 -6.08
C GLN A 429 -13.28 -8.45 -5.34
N PHE A 430 -13.26 -8.57 -4.00
CA PHE A 430 -12.03 -8.43 -3.22
C PHE A 430 -11.10 -9.65 -3.25
N ARG A 431 -11.49 -10.76 -3.90
CA ARG A 431 -10.61 -11.94 -4.03
C ARG A 431 -9.28 -11.58 -4.70
N LYS A 432 -9.31 -10.74 -5.74
CA LYS A 432 -8.08 -10.29 -6.42
C LYS A 432 -7.10 -9.59 -5.47
N VAL A 433 -7.64 -8.79 -4.54
CA VAL A 433 -6.84 -8.08 -3.54
C VAL A 433 -6.28 -9.07 -2.51
N ASN A 434 -7.08 -10.03 -2.07
CA ASN A 434 -6.61 -11.09 -1.15
C ASN A 434 -5.50 -11.94 -1.80
N ASP A 435 -5.65 -12.28 -3.08
CA ASP A 435 -4.64 -12.99 -3.86
C ASP A 435 -3.37 -12.14 -4.05
N LEU A 436 -3.50 -10.81 -4.17
CA LEU A 436 -2.37 -9.89 -4.18
C LEU A 436 -1.65 -9.87 -2.83
N GLU A 437 -2.35 -9.75 -1.70
CA GLU A 437 -1.76 -9.84 -0.36
C GLU A 437 -1.00 -11.15 -0.16
N ALA A 438 -1.62 -12.28 -0.50
CA ALA A 438 -1.01 -13.60 -0.37
C ALA A 438 0.27 -13.73 -1.22
N ARG A 439 0.25 -13.21 -2.46
CA ARG A 439 1.45 -13.16 -3.31
C ARG A 439 2.53 -12.27 -2.71
N LEU A 440 2.20 -11.08 -2.21
CA LEU A 440 3.19 -10.19 -1.60
C LEU A 440 3.86 -10.82 -0.37
N LEU A 441 3.10 -11.56 0.45
CA LEU A 441 3.65 -12.32 1.59
C LEU A 441 4.59 -13.44 1.13
N SER A 442 4.20 -14.18 0.09
CA SER A 442 4.96 -15.30 -0.44
C SER A 442 6.25 -14.84 -1.15
N ASP A 443 6.13 -13.81 -2.00
CA ASP A 443 7.21 -13.37 -2.87
C ASP A 443 8.20 -12.47 -2.11
N TYR A 444 7.72 -11.73 -1.09
CA TYR A 444 8.51 -10.75 -0.34
C TYR A 444 8.36 -10.89 1.18
N PRO A 445 8.56 -12.08 1.78
CA PRO A 445 8.31 -12.34 3.19
C PRO A 445 9.16 -11.46 4.11
N ALA A 446 10.33 -11.02 3.63
CA ALA A 446 11.24 -10.18 4.38
C ALA A 446 10.62 -8.80 4.73
N PHE A 447 9.64 -8.30 3.97
CA PHE A 447 8.89 -7.08 4.33
C PHE A 447 7.99 -7.27 5.56
N PHE A 448 7.74 -8.50 5.99
CA PHE A 448 6.81 -8.84 7.07
C PHE A 448 7.45 -9.63 8.22
N ALA A 449 8.71 -10.06 8.05
CA ALA A 449 9.42 -10.84 9.07
C ALA A 449 9.61 -10.03 10.36
N GLY A 450 9.21 -10.63 11.49
CA GLY A 450 9.09 -10.00 12.81
C GLY A 450 7.71 -10.22 13.45
N GLY A 451 6.67 -10.48 12.65
CA GLY A 451 5.36 -10.92 13.14
C GLY A 451 5.25 -12.44 13.10
N MET A 452 5.34 -13.12 14.24
CA MET A 452 4.77 -14.47 14.35
C MET A 452 3.30 -14.38 13.93
N ALA A 453 2.89 -15.20 12.98
CA ALA A 453 1.51 -15.25 12.50
C ALA A 453 0.58 -15.71 13.63
N VAL A 454 -0.06 -14.77 14.31
CA VAL A 454 -1.21 -15.03 15.19
C VAL A 454 -2.35 -14.12 14.79
N GLN A 455 -2.81 -14.29 13.55
CA GLN A 455 -4.22 -14.12 13.24
C GLN A 455 -4.50 -14.90 11.95
N PRO A 456 -5.46 -15.83 11.94
CA PRO A 456 -5.99 -16.28 10.67
C PRO A 456 -6.58 -15.04 9.99
N SER A 457 -6.09 -14.78 8.78
CA SER A 457 -6.83 -13.99 7.80
C SER A 457 -8.30 -14.40 7.90
N THR A 458 -9.20 -13.43 7.99
CA THR A 458 -10.66 -13.67 8.05
C THR A 458 -11.19 -14.34 6.76
N SER A 459 -10.32 -14.69 5.82
CA SER A 459 -10.56 -15.68 4.78
C SER A 459 -10.69 -17.10 5.37
N ARG A 460 -11.88 -17.43 5.83
CA ARG A 460 -12.28 -18.84 6.03
C ARG A 460 -12.20 -19.55 4.67
N PRO A 461 -11.56 -20.74 4.56
CA PRO A 461 -11.60 -21.50 3.32
C PRO A 461 -13.04 -21.92 3.04
N ALA A 462 -13.50 -21.68 1.81
CA ALA A 462 -14.78 -22.21 1.34
C ALA A 462 -14.71 -23.74 1.39
N SER A 463 -15.55 -24.32 2.25
CA SER A 463 -15.84 -25.75 2.27
C SER A 463 -16.22 -26.21 0.85
N SER A 464 -15.51 -27.21 0.34
CA SER A 464 -15.88 -27.88 -0.89
C SER A 464 -17.08 -28.78 -0.65
N THR A 465 -18.27 -28.21 -0.62
CA THR A 465 -19.48 -28.98 -0.88
C THR A 465 -19.73 -28.94 -2.38
N LYS A 466 -19.49 -30.06 -3.06
CA LYS A 466 -20.04 -30.33 -4.38
C LYS A 466 -21.57 -30.18 -4.27
N THR A 467 -22.11 -29.14 -4.88
CA THR A 467 -23.53 -29.09 -5.23
C THR A 467 -23.57 -29.01 -6.74
N GLU A 468 -23.81 -30.16 -7.36
CA GLU A 468 -24.24 -30.25 -8.74
C GLU A 468 -25.60 -29.56 -8.88
N GLY A 469 -25.79 -28.86 -10.00
CA GLY A 469 -27.11 -28.45 -10.47
C GLY A 469 -27.59 -27.09 -9.98
N SER A 470 -27.24 -26.02 -10.70
CA SER A 470 -28.24 -25.02 -11.10
C SER A 470 -27.73 -24.22 -12.28
N THR A 471 -28.22 -24.62 -13.45
CA THR A 471 -28.31 -23.83 -14.67
C THR A 471 -29.13 -22.55 -14.44
N ASN A 472 -28.94 -21.59 -15.36
CA ASN A 472 -29.75 -20.39 -15.67
C ASN A 472 -29.24 -19.10 -15.01
N LEU A 473 -28.85 -18.05 -15.73
CA LEU A 473 -29.23 -17.52 -17.06
C LEU A 473 -28.05 -16.65 -17.64
N PRO A 474 -28.12 -16.12 -18.88
CA PRO A 474 -26.99 -15.93 -19.81
C PRO A 474 -25.97 -14.85 -19.45
#